data_AF-A0A1D1VYU3-F1
#
_entry.id   AF-A0A1D1VYU3-F1
#
_cell.length_a   1.000
_cell.length_b   1.000
_cell.length_c   1.000
_cell.angle_alpha   90.00
_cell.angle_beta   90.00
_cell.angle_gamma   90.00
#
_symmetry.space_group_name_H-M   'P 1'
#
loop_
_entity.id
_entity.type
_entity.pdbx_description
1 polymer ?
#
loop_
_entity_poly.entity_id
_entity_poly.type
_entity_poly.pdbx_seq_one_letter_code
_entity_poly.pdbx_strand_id
1 'polypeptide(L)'
;MLPAPLLATLIFFLPKMRFLDSGVTMVEGVGYEWVKKCYECTSGPNDGCDDPARLSKWATDCPRGTQGCLKMKAPGSPLTRSCGNPPDSPVPIKDGCVNKPGVGIICSCSSGSLCNHTVAFRRSCSASTLYLLLASTFWLIHRHLHPA
;
A
#
# COMPACT_ATOMS: atom_id res chain seq x y z
N MET A 1 6.76 -33.12 -38.09
CA MET A 1 6.81 -33.96 -36.87
C MET A 1 7.66 -33.23 -35.85
N LEU A 2 7.04 -32.62 -34.82
CA LEU A 2 7.73 -31.93 -33.73
C LEU A 2 7.57 -32.74 -32.43
N PRO A 3 8.61 -32.93 -31.61
CA PRO A 3 8.46 -33.54 -30.31
C PRO A 3 8.02 -32.50 -29.26
N ALA A 4 6.90 -32.79 -28.59
CA ALA A 4 6.63 -32.30 -27.23
C ALA A 4 7.60 -33.02 -26.27
N PRO A 5 8.29 -32.33 -25.35
CA PRO A 5 7.68 -32.01 -24.05
C PRO A 5 8.35 -30.83 -23.30
N LEU A 6 7.65 -29.71 -23.10
CA LEU A 6 8.04 -28.70 -22.10
C LEU A 6 6.79 -28.09 -21.47
N LEU A 7 6.01 -28.93 -20.79
CA LEU A 7 4.84 -28.51 -20.02
C LEU A 7 4.76 -29.25 -18.68
N ALA A 8 5.87 -29.28 -17.92
CA ALA A 8 5.89 -29.97 -16.64
C ALA A 8 7.01 -29.48 -15.69
N THR A 9 7.19 -28.17 -15.48
CA THR A 9 8.14 -27.71 -14.44
C THR A 9 7.83 -26.34 -13.85
N LEU A 10 6.56 -26.03 -13.57
CA LEU A 10 6.18 -24.75 -12.95
C LEU A 10 5.00 -24.90 -11.96
N ILE A 11 5.07 -25.87 -11.04
CA ILE A 11 4.06 -26.02 -9.96
C ILE A 11 4.68 -26.11 -8.55
N PHE A 12 6.01 -26.11 -8.38
CA PHE A 12 6.64 -26.41 -7.07
C PHE A 12 7.39 -25.25 -6.38
N PHE A 13 6.98 -23.99 -6.56
CA PHE A 13 7.49 -22.89 -5.71
C PHE A 13 6.40 -21.85 -5.42
N LEU A 14 5.31 -22.27 -4.78
CA LEU A 14 4.50 -21.35 -4.00
C LEU A 14 5.04 -21.33 -2.57
N PRO A 15 5.63 -20.23 -2.09
CA PRO A 15 6.05 -20.11 -0.71
C PRO A 15 4.81 -20.26 0.18
N LYS A 16 4.95 -21.11 1.20
CA LYS A 16 4.01 -21.36 2.27
C LYS A 16 3.59 -20.03 2.89
N MET A 17 2.46 -19.48 2.43
CA MET A 17 1.84 -18.31 3.04
C MET A 17 1.41 -18.70 4.45
N ARG A 18 2.21 -18.29 5.45
CA ARG A 18 1.79 -18.31 6.84
C ARG A 18 0.67 -17.27 6.97
N PHE A 19 -0.55 -17.76 6.99
CA PHE A 19 -1.70 -17.00 7.47
C PHE A 19 -1.39 -16.56 8.90
N LEU A 20 -1.21 -15.26 9.09
CA LEU A 20 -1.19 -14.67 10.43
C LEU A 20 -2.56 -14.91 11.06
N ASP A 21 -2.55 -15.60 12.21
CA ASP A 21 -3.63 -15.70 13.19
C ASP A 21 -4.24 -14.32 13.47
N SER A 22 -5.21 -13.92 12.66
CA SER A 22 -6.19 -12.93 13.05
C SER A 22 -7.34 -13.73 13.62
N GLY A 23 -7.55 -13.65 14.93
CA GLY A 23 -8.65 -14.32 15.61
C GLY A 23 -9.98 -13.93 14.96
N VAL A 24 -10.53 -14.82 14.15
CA VAL A 24 -11.87 -14.70 13.56
C VAL A 24 -12.81 -15.48 14.45
N THR A 25 -13.55 -14.79 15.32
CA THR A 25 -14.71 -15.35 15.99
C THR A 25 -15.86 -15.39 15.00
N MET A 26 -16.27 -16.60 14.61
CA MET A 26 -17.44 -16.80 13.77
C MET A 26 -18.71 -16.66 14.62
N VAL A 27 -19.53 -15.66 14.30
CA VAL A 27 -20.89 -15.53 14.81
C VAL A 27 -21.83 -15.75 13.62
N GLU A 28 -22.56 -16.87 13.63
CA GLU A 28 -23.59 -17.18 12.62
C GLU A 28 -24.63 -16.05 12.57
N GLY A 29 -24.77 -15.40 11.43
CA GLY A 29 -25.87 -14.46 11.15
C GLY A 29 -25.59 -12.97 11.31
N VAL A 30 -24.34 -12.54 11.48
CA VAL A 30 -23.97 -11.11 11.57
C VAL A 30 -22.85 -10.83 10.58
N GLY A 31 -23.05 -9.88 9.66
CA GLY A 31 -22.00 -9.46 8.74
C GLY A 31 -20.71 -9.15 9.51
N TYR A 32 -19.60 -9.76 9.10
CA TYR A 32 -18.29 -9.53 9.72
C TYR A 32 -17.88 -8.06 9.49
N GLU A 33 -18.21 -7.17 10.44
CA GLU A 33 -17.68 -5.81 10.45
C GLU A 33 -16.22 -5.92 10.91
N TRP A 34 -15.32 -6.00 9.94
CA TRP A 34 -13.88 -5.98 10.21
C TRP A 34 -13.53 -4.67 10.92
N VAL A 35 -13.13 -4.77 12.18
CA VAL A 35 -12.61 -3.62 12.92
C VAL A 35 -11.31 -3.19 12.24
N LYS A 36 -11.37 -2.05 11.57
CA LYS A 36 -10.22 -1.50 10.85
C LYS A 36 -9.16 -1.09 11.85
N LYS A 37 -7.90 -1.42 11.59
CA LYS A 37 -6.77 -0.93 12.39
C LYS A 37 -6.03 0.16 11.65
N CYS A 38 -5.61 1.21 12.34
CA CYS A 38 -4.74 2.26 11.79
C CYS A 38 -3.62 2.58 12.78
N TYR A 39 -2.59 3.28 12.33
CA TYR A 39 -1.65 3.90 13.26
C TYR A 39 -2.24 5.19 13.82
N GLU A 40 -2.21 5.37 15.13
CA GLU A 40 -2.62 6.60 15.82
C GLU A 40 -1.48 7.17 16.65
N CYS A 41 -0.90 8.28 16.17
CA CYS A 41 0.19 8.96 16.85
C CYS A 41 0.43 10.36 16.28
N THR A 42 1.15 11.18 17.04
CA THR A 42 1.64 12.50 16.63
C THR A 42 3.15 12.60 16.88
N SER A 43 3.95 12.88 15.85
CA SER A 43 5.41 13.05 16.01
C SER A 43 5.72 14.17 17.01
N GLY A 44 6.71 13.99 17.88
CA GLY A 44 6.99 14.92 18.98
C GLY A 44 6.52 14.28 20.29
N PRO A 45 5.22 14.35 20.66
CA PRO A 45 4.69 13.64 21.82
C PRO A 45 4.87 12.11 21.74
N ASN A 46 4.74 11.54 20.54
CA ASN A 46 4.86 10.11 20.29
C ASN A 46 6.16 9.83 19.55
N ASP A 47 7.19 9.43 20.30
CA ASP A 47 8.49 9.06 19.75
C ASP A 47 8.37 7.89 18.75
N GLY A 48 8.93 8.07 17.55
CA GLY A 48 8.90 7.10 16.45
C GLY A 48 7.61 7.07 15.61
N CYS A 49 6.75 8.10 15.70
CA CYS A 49 5.56 8.20 14.85
C CYS A 49 5.88 8.51 13.36
N ASP A 50 7.00 9.19 13.14
CA ASP A 50 7.58 9.50 11.84
C ASP A 50 8.42 8.35 11.27
N ASP A 51 8.95 7.47 12.13
CA ASP A 51 9.74 6.30 11.76
C ASP A 51 8.87 5.05 11.48
N PRO A 52 8.81 4.57 10.22
CA PRO A 52 8.04 3.38 9.86
C PRO A 52 8.41 2.11 10.61
N ALA A 53 9.66 1.98 11.06
CA ALA A 53 10.13 0.81 11.80
C ALA A 53 9.55 0.76 13.24
N ARG A 54 9.13 1.91 13.76
CA ARG A 54 8.70 2.09 15.16
C ARG A 54 7.19 2.28 15.30
N LEU A 55 6.44 2.15 14.21
CA LEU A 55 5.00 2.36 14.17
C LEU A 55 4.18 1.27 14.84
N SER A 56 4.69 0.05 14.95
CA SER A 56 3.90 -1.12 15.42
C SER A 56 3.26 -0.90 16.79
N LYS A 57 3.87 -0.12 17.68
CA LYS A 57 3.33 0.21 19.01
C LYS A 57 2.13 1.19 18.98
N TRP A 58 1.90 1.84 17.84
CA TRP A 58 0.83 2.82 17.64
C TRP A 58 -0.35 2.25 16.86
N ALA A 59 -0.37 0.95 16.60
CA ALA A 59 -1.49 0.30 15.94
C ALA A 59 -2.70 0.24 16.90
N THR A 60 -3.81 0.87 16.52
CA THR A 60 -5.04 0.89 17.30
C THR A 60 -6.24 0.44 16.46
N ASP A 61 -7.25 -0.09 17.15
CA ASP A 61 -8.56 -0.39 16.57
C ASP A 61 -9.35 0.90 16.35
N CYS A 62 -9.86 1.09 15.14
CA CYS A 62 -10.64 2.27 14.80
C CYS A 62 -12.09 2.18 15.31
N PRO A 63 -12.73 3.33 15.57
CA PRO A 63 -14.15 3.39 15.84
C PRO A 63 -14.98 2.76 14.72
N ARG A 64 -16.14 2.18 15.07
CA ARG A 64 -17.10 1.65 14.07
C ARG A 64 -17.48 2.72 13.06
N GLY A 65 -17.66 2.31 11.81
CA GLY A 65 -17.94 3.22 10.69
C GLY A 65 -16.71 3.94 10.10
N THR A 66 -15.50 3.74 10.64
CA THR A 66 -14.28 4.31 10.05
C THR A 66 -14.01 3.72 8.66
N GLN A 67 -13.95 4.58 7.65
CA GLN A 67 -13.73 4.18 6.26
C GLN A 67 -12.25 4.04 5.89
N GLY A 68 -11.33 4.69 6.60
CA GLY A 68 -9.92 4.72 6.21
C GLY A 68 -8.94 5.09 7.33
N CYS A 69 -7.67 5.11 6.97
CA CYS A 69 -6.61 5.67 7.79
C CYS A 69 -6.09 6.96 7.16
N LEU A 70 -5.78 7.93 7.99
CA LEU A 70 -5.23 9.22 7.58
C LEU A 70 -3.79 9.37 8.05
N LYS A 71 -3.05 10.18 7.30
CA LYS A 71 -1.72 10.65 7.64
C LYS A 71 -1.53 12.08 7.15
N MET A 72 -1.21 13.00 8.05
CA MET A 72 -1.10 14.42 7.75
C MET A 72 0.24 14.98 8.23
N LYS A 73 0.79 15.92 7.47
CA LYS A 73 1.98 16.70 7.83
C LYS A 73 1.85 18.11 7.27
N ALA A 74 1.38 19.03 8.11
CA ALA A 74 1.36 20.44 7.78
C ALA A 74 2.76 21.08 7.93
N PRO A 75 3.08 22.14 7.17
CA PRO A 75 4.35 22.85 7.30
C PRO A 75 4.54 23.35 8.74
N GLY A 76 5.72 23.11 9.33
CA GLY A 76 6.01 23.48 10.72
C GLY A 76 5.21 22.72 11.80
N SER A 77 4.31 21.81 11.42
CA SER A 77 3.50 21.02 12.35
C SER A 77 4.03 19.60 12.49
N PRO A 78 3.72 18.88 13.57
CA PRO A 78 4.04 17.47 13.70
C PRO A 78 3.30 16.60 12.66
N LEU A 79 3.86 15.43 12.36
CA LEU A 79 3.22 14.39 11.58
C LEU A 79 2.15 13.72 12.44
N THR A 80 0.93 13.65 11.95
CA THR A 80 -0.18 12.97 12.63
C THR A 80 -0.66 11.78 11.80
N ARG A 81 -1.06 10.73 12.49
CA ARG A 81 -1.69 9.54 11.93
C ARG A 81 -2.94 9.27 12.75
N SER A 82 -4.05 8.96 12.09
CA SER A 82 -5.32 8.73 12.78
C SER A 82 -6.21 7.76 12.01
N CYS A 83 -7.18 7.16 12.70
CA CYS A 83 -8.40 6.70 12.07
C CYS A 83 -9.17 7.91 11.51
N GLY A 84 -9.82 7.75 10.35
CA GLY A 84 -10.64 8.85 9.83
C GLY A 84 -11.32 8.50 8.52
N ASN A 85 -12.41 9.21 8.24
CA ASN A 85 -13.08 9.05 6.97
C ASN A 85 -12.42 9.98 5.95
N PRO A 86 -11.98 9.44 4.80
CA PRO A 86 -11.46 10.23 3.70
C PRO A 86 -12.30 11.48 3.31
N PRO A 87 -13.66 11.45 3.33
CA PRO A 87 -14.46 12.64 3.05
C PRO A 87 -14.46 13.70 4.16
N ASP A 88 -14.12 13.37 5.40
CA ASP A 88 -14.11 14.31 6.54
C ASP A 88 -12.78 15.10 6.63
N SER A 89 -11.80 14.75 5.79
CA SER A 89 -10.54 15.48 5.69
C SER A 89 -10.76 16.86 5.05
N PRO A 90 -10.03 17.91 5.48
CA PRO A 90 -10.11 19.25 4.88
C PRO A 90 -9.77 19.28 3.38
N VAL A 91 -9.18 18.20 2.89
CA VAL A 91 -9.11 17.91 1.46
C VAL A 91 -9.75 16.53 1.26
N PRO A 92 -10.89 16.41 0.56
CA PRO A 92 -11.53 15.12 0.32
C PRO A 92 -10.66 14.30 -0.63
N ILE A 93 -10.03 13.25 -0.12
CA ILE A 93 -9.10 12.39 -0.87
C ILE A 93 -9.55 10.95 -0.64
N LYS A 94 -10.10 10.28 -1.66
CA LYS A 94 -10.59 8.91 -1.50
C LYS A 94 -9.46 7.94 -1.12
N ASP A 95 -8.37 7.96 -1.87
CA ASP A 95 -7.15 7.19 -1.64
C ASP A 95 -5.94 7.91 -2.25
N GLY A 96 -4.78 7.83 -1.61
CA GLY A 96 -3.54 8.44 -2.07
C GLY A 96 -3.12 9.66 -1.25
N CYS A 97 -2.20 10.45 -1.78
CA CYS A 97 -1.65 11.61 -1.11
C CYS A 97 -1.79 12.87 -1.97
N VAL A 98 -2.09 13.99 -1.34
CA VAL A 98 -2.05 15.32 -1.95
C VAL A 98 -1.11 16.20 -1.15
N ASN A 99 -0.41 17.09 -1.86
CA ASN A 99 0.37 18.15 -1.23
C ASN A 99 -0.24 19.48 -1.64
N LYS A 100 -0.82 20.21 -0.69
CA LYS A 100 -1.46 21.50 -0.94
C LYS A 100 -0.64 22.61 -0.28
N PRO A 101 -0.26 23.67 -1.02
CA PRO A 101 0.45 24.82 -0.45
C PRO A 101 -0.31 25.37 0.77
N GLY A 102 0.42 25.63 1.87
CA GLY A 102 -0.15 26.13 3.14
C GLY A 102 -0.82 25.08 4.02
N VAL A 103 -1.23 23.92 3.49
CA VAL A 103 -1.86 22.83 4.27
C VAL A 103 -0.90 21.66 4.49
N GLY A 104 0.03 21.45 3.56
CA GLY A 104 1.01 20.37 3.61
C GLY A 104 0.53 19.09 2.95
N ILE A 105 1.06 17.96 3.42
CA ILE A 105 0.80 16.64 2.84
C ILE A 105 -0.33 15.96 3.63
N ILE A 106 -1.35 15.52 2.91
CA ILE A 106 -2.45 14.72 3.45
C ILE A 106 -2.52 13.43 2.64
N CYS A 107 -2.48 12.30 3.31
CA CYS A 107 -2.65 10.98 2.72
C CYS A 107 -3.85 10.27 3.36
N SER A 108 -4.60 9.57 2.53
CA SER A 108 -5.72 8.72 2.92
C SER A 108 -5.57 7.34 2.29
N CYS A 109 -6.00 6.31 3.01
CA CYS A 109 -6.09 4.96 2.47
C CYS A 109 -7.30 4.22 3.06
N SER A 110 -8.07 3.60 2.18
CA SER A 110 -9.26 2.81 2.46
C SER A 110 -8.99 1.30 2.35
N SER A 111 -7.94 0.91 1.66
CA SER A 111 -7.62 -0.49 1.40
C SER A 111 -6.68 -1.07 2.47
N GLY A 112 -7.19 -2.00 3.26
CA GLY A 112 -6.44 -2.75 4.27
C GLY A 112 -6.29 -2.06 5.62
N SER A 113 -5.88 -2.85 6.63
CA SER A 113 -5.50 -2.36 7.95
C SER A 113 -4.07 -1.83 7.96
N LEU A 114 -3.79 -0.82 8.78
CA LEU A 114 -2.48 -0.19 8.97
C LEU A 114 -1.91 0.42 7.68
N CYS A 115 -2.78 0.72 6.71
CA CYS A 115 -2.40 1.23 5.40
C CYS A 115 -1.73 2.61 5.46
N ASN A 116 -1.92 3.36 6.56
CA ASN A 116 -1.25 4.64 6.72
C ASN A 116 0.26 4.49 7.01
N HIS A 117 0.81 3.27 7.17
CA HIS A 117 2.24 2.98 7.42
C HIS A 117 3.22 3.84 6.61
N THR A 118 3.05 3.89 5.29
CA THR A 118 4.08 4.36 4.36
C THR A 118 4.29 5.88 4.36
N VAL A 119 5.52 6.30 4.08
CA VAL A 119 5.95 7.72 4.04
C VAL A 119 5.88 8.34 2.64
N ALA A 120 5.76 7.56 1.57
CA ALA A 120 5.95 8.10 0.24
C ALA A 120 5.05 7.44 -0.80
N PHE A 121 4.34 8.29 -1.54
CA PHE A 121 4.28 8.30 -3.00
C PHE A 121 4.92 7.07 -3.64
N ARG A 122 4.15 5.99 -3.81
CA ARG A 122 4.40 5.14 -4.97
C ARG A 122 3.99 5.97 -6.18
N ARG A 123 4.94 6.72 -6.76
CA ARG A 123 4.96 6.82 -8.21
C ARG A 123 5.02 5.37 -8.66
N SER A 124 3.89 4.83 -9.10
CA SER A 124 3.86 3.57 -9.83
C SER A 124 4.69 3.81 -11.09
N CYS A 125 6.02 3.75 -10.99
CA CYS A 125 6.89 3.48 -12.12
C CYS A 125 6.45 2.10 -12.58
N SER A 126 5.54 2.07 -13.55
CA SER A 126 5.02 0.82 -14.07
C SER A 126 6.22 0.03 -14.58
N ALA A 127 6.49 -1.13 -13.96
CA ALA A 127 7.52 -2.05 -14.45
C ALA A 127 7.27 -2.44 -15.92
N SER A 128 6.02 -2.29 -16.37
CA SER A 128 5.57 -2.43 -17.76
C SER A 128 6.32 -1.52 -18.74
N THR A 129 6.68 -0.29 -18.34
CA THR A 129 7.41 0.63 -19.25
C THR A 129 8.85 0.18 -19.48
N LEU A 130 9.51 -0.40 -18.46
CA LEU A 130 10.87 -0.94 -18.59
C LEU A 130 10.88 -2.18 -19.50
N TYR A 131 9.86 -3.04 -19.41
CA TYR A 131 9.76 -4.24 -20.24
C TYR A 131 9.58 -3.91 -21.73
N LEU A 132 8.79 -2.88 -22.05
CA LEU A 132 8.60 -2.43 -23.43
C LEU A 132 9.87 -1.82 -24.05
N LEU A 133 10.70 -1.14 -23.24
CA LEU A 133 11.99 -0.59 -23.69
C LEU A 133 13.04 -1.69 -23.94
N LEU A 134 13.03 -2.76 -23.16
CA LEU A 134 13.94 -3.89 -23.37
C LEU A 134 13.52 -4.74 -24.59
N ALA A 135 12.22 -4.92 -24.81
CA ALA A 135 11.73 -5.66 -25.97
C ALA A 135 12.05 -4.96 -27.31
N SER A 136 11.97 -3.62 -27.37
CA SER A 136 12.25 -2.87 -28.59
C SER A 136 13.74 -2.84 -28.94
N THR A 137 14.62 -2.74 -27.93
CA THR A 137 16.08 -2.77 -28.14
C THR A 137 16.54 -4.16 -28.59
N PHE A 138 15.98 -5.24 -28.02
CA PHE A 138 16.29 -6.61 -28.45
C PHE A 138 15.89 -6.86 -29.92
N TRP A 139 14.74 -6.34 -30.36
CA TRP A 139 14.29 -6.47 -31.75
C TRP A 139 15.20 -5.72 -32.73
N LEU A 140 15.64 -4.50 -32.38
CA LEU A 140 16.58 -3.73 -33.20
C LEU A 140 17.95 -4.41 -33.32
N ILE A 141 18.48 -4.96 -32.23
CA ILE A 141 19.77 -5.68 -32.23
C ILE A 141 19.68 -6.94 -33.10
N HIS A 142 18.61 -7.72 -32.97
CA HIS A 142 18.41 -8.93 -33.77
C HIS A 142 18.37 -8.62 -35.28
N ARG A 143 17.70 -7.53 -35.68
CA ARG A 143 17.64 -7.11 -37.10
C ARG A 143 19.00 -6.71 -37.68
N HIS A 144 19.89 -6.15 -36.86
CA HIS A 144 21.22 -5.74 -37.30
C HIS A 144 22.19 -6.91 -37.44
N LEU A 145 22.06 -7.94 -36.60
CA LEU A 145 22.93 -9.13 -36.62
C LEU A 145 22.58 -10.11 -37.75
N HIS A 146 21.33 -10.14 -38.19
CA HIS A 146 20.86 -11.00 -39.27
C HIS A 146 20.17 -10.18 -40.37
N PRO A 147 20.94 -9.44 -41.20
CA PRO A 147 20.40 -8.88 -42.42
C PRO A 147 19.97 -10.03 -43.33
N ALA A 148 18.71 -9.98 -43.79
CA ALA A 148 18.15 -10.91 -44.76
C ALA A 148 18.89 -10.83 -46.10
#